data_AF-A0A3M6CW44-F1
#
_entry.id   AF-A0A3M6CW44-F1
#
_cell.length_a   1.000
_cell.length_b   1.000
_cell.length_c   1.000
_cell.angle_alpha   90.00
_cell.angle_beta   90.00
_cell.angle_gamma   90.00
#
_symmetry.space_group_name_H-M   'P 1'
#
loop_
_entity.id
_entity.type
_entity.pdbx_description
1 polymer ?
#
loop_
_entity_poly.entity_id
_entity_poly.type
_entity_poly.pdbx_seq_one_letter_code
_entity_poly.pdbx_strand_id
1 'polypeptide(L)'
;GAGKTTRVPLALLEETWLAGQTILMLEPRRLAARAAAERLASELGEKVGETVGYRIRLESRVGPKTRIEVVTEGILTRRLQDDPALEGVGLLIFDEFHVLPHSTKYPEILSRLRAFSCQK
;
A
#
# COMPACT_ATOMS: atom_id res chain seq x y z
N GLY A 1 5.45 -9.63 -18.49
CA GLY A 1 6.87 -9.30 -18.36
C GLY A 1 7.07 -7.80 -18.51
N ALA A 2 7.32 -7.12 -17.40
CA ALA A 2 7.93 -5.79 -17.26
C ALA A 2 7.81 -5.45 -15.77
N GLY A 3 8.71 -5.99 -14.92
CA GLY A 3 8.68 -5.83 -13.46
C GLY A 3 9.00 -4.41 -12.98
N LYS A 4 8.34 -3.40 -13.55
CA LYS A 4 8.56 -1.97 -13.30
C LYS A 4 7.65 -1.44 -12.18
N THR A 5 6.38 -1.85 -12.16
CA THR A 5 5.42 -1.37 -11.15
C THR A 5 5.65 -2.00 -9.76
N THR A 6 6.12 -3.25 -9.71
CA THR A 6 6.33 -3.95 -8.43
C THR A 6 7.57 -3.52 -7.66
N ARG A 7 8.50 -2.74 -8.24
CA ARG A 7 9.75 -2.36 -7.54
C ARG A 7 9.73 -0.98 -6.91
N VAL A 8 8.76 -0.14 -7.25
CA VAL A 8 8.65 1.22 -6.71
C VAL A 8 8.59 1.23 -5.19
N PRO A 9 7.79 0.38 -4.50
CA PRO A 9 7.79 0.36 -3.04
C PRO A 9 9.17 0.01 -2.45
N LEU A 10 9.89 -0.93 -3.07
CA LEU A 10 11.23 -1.36 -2.62
C LEU A 10 12.26 -0.26 -2.80
N ALA A 11 12.25 0.43 -3.94
CA ALA A 11 13.17 1.52 -4.23
C ALA A 11 13.00 2.72 -3.29
N LEU A 12 11.80 2.90 -2.73
CA LEU A 12 11.48 4.00 -1.82
C LEU A 12 11.72 3.67 -0.34
N LEU A 13 12.12 2.44 0.01
CA LEU A 13 12.33 2.03 1.41
C LEU A 13 13.41 2.84 2.13
N GLU A 14 14.43 3.25 1.39
CA GLU A 14 15.62 3.94 1.90
C GLU A 14 15.51 5.47 1.85
N GLU A 15 14.38 5.99 1.36
CA GLU A 15 14.16 7.42 1.28
C GLU A 15 14.00 8.04 2.68
N THR A 16 14.80 9.07 2.95
CA THR A 16 14.87 9.69 4.29
C THR A 16 13.55 10.30 4.75
N TRP A 17 12.75 10.85 3.83
CA TRP A 17 11.43 11.40 4.13
C TRP A 17 10.38 10.32 4.46
N LEU A 18 10.65 9.04 4.16
CA LEU A 18 9.84 7.89 4.54
C LEU A 18 10.37 7.16 5.78
N ALA A 19 11.46 7.64 6.39
CA ALA A 19 12.07 6.99 7.55
C ALA A 19 11.04 6.82 8.69
N GLY A 20 10.90 5.60 9.18
CA GLY A 20 9.94 5.25 10.24
C GLY A 20 8.47 5.21 9.81
N GLN A 21 8.16 5.52 8.54
CA GLN A 21 6.80 5.48 8.01
C GLN A 21 6.55 4.24 7.16
N THR A 22 5.29 3.81 7.10
CA THR A 22 4.82 2.68 6.29
C THR A 22 4.44 3.16 4.88
N ILE A 23 4.77 2.34 3.87
CA ILE A 23 4.28 2.44 2.51
C ILE A 23 3.05 1.52 2.41
N LEU A 24 1.90 2.09 2.07
CA LEU A 24 0.66 1.36 1.89
C LEU A 24 0.42 1.16 0.39
N MET A 25 0.22 -0.07 -0.05
CA MET A 25 -0.02 -0.39 -1.46
C MET A 25 -1.42 -0.97 -1.63
N LEU A 26 -2.29 -0.27 -2.34
CA LEU A 26 -3.64 -0.73 -2.64
C LEU A 26 -3.61 -1.69 -3.83
N GLU A 27 -4.09 -2.91 -3.60
CA GLU A 27 -4.41 -3.90 -4.63
C GLU A 27 -5.83 -4.45 -4.39
N PRO A 28 -6.83 -4.13 -5.24
CA PRO A 28 -8.23 -4.43 -4.98
C PRO A 28 -8.55 -5.93 -4.89
N ARG A 29 -7.73 -6.81 -5.49
CA ARG A 29 -8.01 -8.25 -5.54
C ARG A 29 -7.20 -8.98 -4.47
N ARG A 30 -7.88 -9.71 -3.57
CA ARG A 30 -7.25 -10.47 -2.48
C ARG A 30 -6.08 -11.35 -2.93
N LEU A 31 -6.27 -12.13 -4.00
CA LEU A 31 -5.22 -13.03 -4.50
C LEU A 31 -4.03 -12.27 -5.08
N ALA A 32 -4.29 -11.14 -5.76
CA ALA A 32 -3.24 -10.29 -6.29
C ALA A 32 -2.49 -9.56 -5.16
N ALA A 33 -3.18 -9.09 -4.12
CA ALA A 33 -2.56 -8.45 -2.96
C ALA A 33 -1.58 -9.40 -2.25
N ARG A 34 -1.99 -10.66 -2.06
CA ARG A 34 -1.13 -11.71 -1.54
C ARG A 34 0.06 -11.98 -2.46
N ALA A 35 -0.19 -12.20 -3.75
CA ALA A 35 0.86 -12.48 -4.72
C ALA A 35 1.87 -11.32 -4.85
N ALA A 36 1.40 -10.08 -4.75
CA ALA A 36 2.25 -8.89 -4.75
C ALA A 36 3.16 -8.85 -3.52
N ALA A 37 2.61 -9.08 -2.32
CA ALA A 37 3.40 -9.14 -1.10
C ALA A 37 4.42 -10.31 -1.11
N GLU A 38 4.02 -11.49 -1.58
CA GLU A 38 4.92 -12.66 -1.74
C GLU A 38 6.05 -12.35 -2.73
N ARG A 39 5.73 -11.70 -3.84
CA ARG A 39 6.73 -11.29 -4.83
C ARG A 39 7.70 -10.25 -4.26
N LEU A 40 7.19 -9.20 -3.63
CA LEU A 40 8.00 -8.14 -3.01
C LEU A 40 8.93 -8.69 -1.93
N ALA A 41 8.42 -9.55 -1.04
CA ALA A 41 9.22 -10.19 0.01
C ALA A 41 10.32 -11.09 -0.59
N SER A 42 10.00 -11.86 -1.64
CA SER A 42 10.99 -12.71 -2.29
C SER A 42 12.07 -11.93 -3.04
N GLU A 43 11.78 -10.73 -3.56
CA GLU A 43 12.80 -9.82 -4.12
C GLU A 43 13.77 -9.30 -3.05
N LEU A 44 13.37 -9.28 -1.77
CA LEU A 44 14.24 -9.00 -0.61
C LEU A 44 14.90 -10.24 0.00
N GLY A 45 14.53 -11.45 -0.46
CA GLY A 45 14.97 -12.71 0.16
C GLY A 45 14.34 -12.97 1.54
N GLU A 46 13.22 -12.31 1.86
CA GLU A 46 12.53 -12.39 3.14
C GLU A 46 11.23 -13.19 3.05
N LYS A 47 10.65 -13.54 4.21
CA LYS A 47 9.27 -14.05 4.29
C LYS A 47 8.28 -12.90 4.39
N VAL A 48 7.07 -13.12 3.88
CA VAL A 48 5.95 -12.20 4.11
C VAL A 48 5.67 -12.08 5.62
N GLY A 49 5.53 -10.85 6.10
CA GLY A 49 5.42 -10.49 7.51
C GLY A 49 6.69 -9.90 8.10
N GLU A 50 7.81 -9.92 7.36
CA GLU A 50 9.03 -9.19 7.69
C GLU A 50 8.92 -7.74 7.20
N THR A 51 9.79 -7.28 6.29
CA THR A 51 9.74 -5.91 5.74
C THR A 51 8.48 -5.69 4.90
N VAL A 52 7.98 -6.74 4.24
CA VAL A 52 6.78 -6.69 3.40
C VAL A 52 5.69 -7.59 3.97
N GLY A 53 4.47 -7.07 4.04
CA GLY A 53 3.31 -7.81 4.51
C GLY A 53 2.03 -7.47 3.75
N TYR A 54 0.94 -8.14 4.08
CA TYR A 54 -0.38 -7.79 3.56
C TYR A 54 -1.48 -7.86 4.62
N ARG A 55 -2.54 -7.10 4.39
CA ARG A 55 -3.81 -7.20 5.11
C ARG A 55 -4.96 -7.29 4.12
N ILE A 56 -5.69 -8.39 4.17
CA ILE A 56 -6.89 -8.61 3.39
C ILE A 56 -8.02 -9.06 4.31
N ARG A 57 -9.25 -9.09 3.81
CA ARG A 57 -10.37 -9.57 4.63
C ARG A 57 -10.09 -11.01 5.13
N LEU A 58 -10.21 -11.21 6.44
CA LEU A 58 -9.99 -12.48 7.17
C LEU A 58 -8.53 -12.98 7.22
N GLU A 59 -7.55 -12.25 6.68
CA GLU A 59 -6.16 -12.72 6.66
C GLU A 59 -5.18 -11.56 6.72
N SER A 60 -4.18 -11.68 7.61
CA SER A 60 -3.16 -10.66 7.83
C SER A 60 -1.81 -11.34 8.03
N ARG A 61 -0.80 -10.89 7.30
CA ARG A 61 0.61 -11.32 7.42
C ARG A 61 1.49 -10.08 7.48
N VAL A 62 1.59 -9.51 8.65
CA VAL A 62 2.32 -8.28 8.97
C VAL A 62 2.96 -8.45 10.34
N GLY A 63 4.13 -7.87 10.52
CA GLY A 63 4.90 -7.93 11.76
C GLY A 63 5.34 -6.54 12.22
N PRO A 64 6.05 -6.45 13.35
CA PRO A 64 6.52 -5.17 13.90
C PRO A 64 7.55 -4.46 13.01
N LYS A 65 8.17 -5.17 12.06
CA LYS A 65 9.16 -4.63 11.11
C LYS A 65 8.57 -4.30 9.73
N THR A 66 7.27 -4.54 9.53
CA THR A 66 6.66 -4.34 8.21
C THR A 66 6.64 -2.87 7.84
N ARG A 67 7.35 -2.55 6.75
CA ARG A 67 7.44 -1.21 6.16
C ARG A 67 6.58 -1.08 4.90
N ILE A 68 6.30 -2.17 4.20
CA ILE A 68 5.38 -2.18 3.05
C ILE A 68 4.18 -3.05 3.39
N GLU A 69 2.99 -2.46 3.41
CA GLU A 69 1.73 -3.19 3.61
C GLU A 69 0.91 -3.18 2.32
N VAL A 70 0.66 -4.36 1.74
CA VAL A 70 -0.28 -4.50 0.62
C VAL A 70 -1.68 -4.73 1.17
N VAL A 71 -2.65 -3.90 0.78
CA VAL A 71 -4.01 -3.94 1.31
C VAL A 71 -5.06 -3.96 0.22
N THR A 72 -6.19 -4.60 0.51
CA THR A 72 -7.39 -4.49 -0.34
C THR A 72 -8.18 -3.22 -0.02
N GLU A 73 -9.01 -2.79 -0.97
CA GLU A 73 -9.88 -1.61 -0.84
C GLU A 73 -10.69 -1.61 0.44
N GLY A 74 -11.37 -2.71 0.78
CA GLY A 74 -12.16 -2.76 2.02
C GLY A 74 -11.33 -2.57 3.30
N ILE A 75 -10.05 -2.95 3.29
CA ILE A 75 -9.13 -2.71 4.42
C ILE A 75 -8.71 -1.24 4.47
N LEU A 76 -8.35 -0.66 3.33
CA LEU A 76 -7.99 0.76 3.23
C LEU A 76 -9.15 1.68 3.63
N THR A 77 -10.35 1.41 3.11
CA THR A 77 -11.56 2.21 3.41
C THR A 77 -11.87 2.18 4.90
N ARG A 78 -11.78 1.02 5.55
CA ARG A 78 -11.96 0.92 7.00
C ARG A 78 -10.89 1.70 7.76
N ARG A 79 -9.63 1.58 7.35
CA ARG A 79 -8.52 2.32 7.97
C ARG A 79 -8.74 3.84 7.87
N LEU A 80 -9.17 4.35 6.72
CA LEU A 80 -9.52 5.75 6.52
C LEU A 80 -10.77 6.22 7.28
N GLN A 81 -11.66 5.31 7.65
CA GLN A 81 -12.80 5.63 8.52
C GLN A 81 -12.37 5.76 9.97
N ASP A 82 -11.49 4.86 10.42
CA ASP A 82 -10.98 4.83 11.80
C ASP A 82 -9.93 5.93 12.03
N ASP A 83 -9.06 6.16 11.04
CA ASP A 83 -7.99 7.16 11.02
C ASP A 83 -7.91 7.84 9.64
N PRO A 84 -8.60 8.97 9.45
CA PRO A 84 -8.58 9.73 8.21
C PRO A 84 -7.21 10.32 7.85
N ALA A 85 -6.32 10.50 8.84
CA ALA A 85 -4.99 11.08 8.63
C ALA A 85 -3.94 10.04 8.20
N LEU A 86 -4.26 8.75 8.35
CA LEU A 86 -3.34 7.64 8.12
C LEU A 86 -2.01 7.87 8.86
N GLU A 87 -2.07 8.13 10.16
CA GLU A 87 -0.89 8.38 10.97
C GLU A 87 0.13 7.24 10.83
N GLY A 88 1.39 7.60 10.63
CA GLY A 88 2.47 6.65 10.39
C GLY A 88 2.56 6.11 8.94
N VAL A 89 1.62 6.41 8.05
CA VAL A 89 1.73 6.13 6.61
C VAL A 89 2.35 7.33 5.90
N GLY A 90 3.49 7.11 5.26
CA GLY A 90 4.22 8.16 4.53
C GLY A 90 3.89 8.20 3.04
N LEU A 91 3.40 7.09 2.49
CA LEU A 91 3.10 6.95 1.07
C LEU A 91 1.98 5.93 0.85
N LEU A 92 1.00 6.32 0.02
CA LEU A 92 -0.03 5.42 -0.50
C LEU A 92 0.16 5.23 -2.01
N ILE A 93 0.41 4.00 -2.41
CA ILE A 93 0.57 3.57 -3.81
C ILE A 93 -0.70 2.84 -4.22
N PHE A 94 -1.15 3.08 -5.44
CA PHE A 94 -2.25 2.36 -6.05
C PHE A 94 -1.69 1.50 -7.19
N ASP A 95 -1.76 0.17 -7.08
CA ASP A 95 -1.12 -0.75 -8.04
C ASP A 95 -1.72 -0.62 -9.47
N GLU A 96 -2.95 -0.10 -9.57
CA GLU A 96 -3.60 0.20 -10.84
C GLU A 96 -3.15 1.51 -11.51
N PHE A 97 -2.35 2.36 -10.87
CA PHE A 97 -1.87 3.61 -11.47
C PHE A 97 -0.55 3.40 -12.21
N HIS A 98 -0.65 2.84 -13.41
CA HIS A 98 0.19 3.33 -14.50
C HIS A 98 -0.19 4.80 -14.73
N VAL A 99 0.82 5.67 -14.86
CA VAL A 99 0.73 7.14 -15.09
C VAL A 99 -0.20 7.46 -16.28
N LEU A 100 -1.50 7.49 -16.06
CA LEU A 100 -2.53 8.02 -16.95
C LEU A 100 -3.71 8.50 -16.09
N PRO A 101 -4.33 9.65 -16.42
CA PRO A 101 -5.23 10.34 -15.50
C PRO A 101 -6.62 9.70 -15.54
N HIS A 102 -6.96 8.79 -14.64
CA HIS A 102 -8.35 8.31 -14.53
C HIS A 102 -8.82 8.22 -13.08
N SER A 103 -9.45 9.32 -12.65
CA SER A 103 -10.10 9.55 -11.37
C SER A 103 -11.39 8.72 -11.15
N THR A 104 -11.62 7.64 -11.91
CA THR A 104 -12.94 6.98 -12.05
C THR A 104 -13.05 5.62 -11.38
N LYS A 105 -11.94 4.97 -11.02
CA LYS A 105 -11.97 3.58 -10.51
C LYS A 105 -12.13 3.43 -9.00
N TYR A 106 -11.84 4.48 -8.23
CA TYR A 106 -11.96 4.49 -6.76
C TYR A 106 -12.59 5.79 -6.25
N PRO A 107 -13.83 6.12 -6.66
CA PRO A 107 -14.45 7.41 -6.33
C PRO A 107 -14.53 7.66 -4.82
N GLU A 108 -14.81 6.63 -4.02
CA GLU A 108 -14.89 6.70 -2.56
C GLU A 108 -13.53 6.93 -1.87
N ILE A 109 -12.47 6.30 -2.36
CA ILE A 109 -11.13 6.49 -1.80
C ILE A 109 -10.59 7.87 -2.21
N LEU A 110 -10.76 8.23 -3.48
CA LEU A 110 -10.28 9.52 -4.00
C LEU A 110 -11.06 10.70 -3.44
N SER A 111 -12.37 10.59 -3.18
CA SER A 111 -13.13 11.64 -2.51
C SER A 111 -12.62 11.89 -1.09
N ARG A 112 -12.30 10.81 -0.36
CA ARG A 112 -11.73 10.88 0.99
C ARG A 112 -10.31 11.43 1.01
N LEU A 113 -9.46 11.04 0.05
CA LEU A 113 -8.09 11.57 -0.05
C LEU A 113 -8.05 13.04 -0.52
N ARG A 114 -8.98 13.46 -1.39
CA ARG A 114 -9.11 14.88 -1.77
C ARG A 114 -9.55 15.74 -0.60
N ALA A 115 -10.40 15.22 0.30
CA ALA A 115 -10.75 15.92 1.53
C ALA A 115 -9.53 16.17 2.42
N PHE A 116 -8.53 15.29 2.40
CA PHE A 116 -7.27 15.45 3.13
C PHE A 116 -6.33 16.50 2.50
N SER A 117 -6.34 16.65 1.17
CA SER A 117 -5.49 17.63 0.45
C SER A 117 -5.90 19.10 0.67
N CYS A 118 -7.06 19.39 1.27
CA CYS A 118 -7.56 20.75 1.47
C CYS A 118 -7.18 21.35 2.84
N GLN A 119 -6.35 20.66 3.64
CA GLN A 119 -5.98 21.08 5.00
C GLN A 119 -4.51 21.51 5.18
N LYS A 120 -3.83 21.92 4.11
CA LYS A 120 -2.53 22.62 4.21
C LYS A 120 -2.60 24.00 3.57
#